data_AF-A0A930U1G5-F1
#
_entry.id   AF-A0A930U1G5-F1
#
_cell.length_a   1.000
_cell.length_b   1.000
_cell.length_c   1.000
_cell.angle_alpha   90.00
_cell.angle_beta   90.00
_cell.angle_gamma   90.00
#
_symmetry.space_group_name_H-M   'P 1'
#
loop_
_entity.id
_entity.type
_entity.pdbx_description
1 polymer ?
#
loop_
_entity_poly.entity_id
_entity_poly.type
_entity_poly.pdbx_seq_one_letter_code
_entity_poly.pdbx_strand_id
1 'polypeptide(L)'
;MIVRSVEQAIATALETPPYLIILAGSHQTWPEHLVNDLRRINQQCSITIVALTDCNAPSWLPQEENPGFDGFLVKPLNGDVMVSLVQSAWARQACCSTMLG
;
A
#
# COMPACT_ATOMS: atom_id res chain seq x y z
N MET A 1 10.10 -0.56 -7.53
CA MET A 1 11.24 -0.91 -6.65
C MET A 1 10.80 -2.02 -5.71
N ILE A 2 11.69 -2.97 -5.38
CA ILE A 2 11.40 -4.02 -4.39
C ILE A 2 12.28 -3.76 -3.17
N VAL A 3 11.65 -3.64 -2.00
CA VAL A 3 12.31 -3.49 -0.70
C VAL A 3 12.12 -4.75 0.12
N ARG A 4 13.10 -5.10 0.96
CA ARG A 4 13.09 -6.35 1.73
C ARG A 4 12.99 -6.18 3.24
N SER A 5 13.02 -4.94 3.72
CA SER A 5 12.81 -4.61 5.14
C SER A 5 11.85 -3.43 5.29
N VAL A 6 11.24 -3.34 6.47
CA VAL A 6 10.30 -2.27 6.82
C VAL A 6 11.02 -0.92 6.88
N GLU A 7 12.21 -0.89 7.46
CA GLU A 7 13.03 0.31 7.59
C GLU A 7 13.40 0.86 6.22
N GLN A 8 13.77 -0.03 5.28
CA GLN A 8 14.05 0.35 3.91
C GLN A 8 12.80 0.86 3.19
N ALA A 9 11.63 0.23 3.42
CA ALA A 9 10.37 0.68 2.84
C ALA A 9 10.01 2.11 3.30
N ILE A 10 10.14 2.40 4.59
CA ILE A 10 9.87 3.72 5.18
C ILE A 10 10.88 4.75 4.66
N ALA A 11 12.17 4.44 4.71
CA ALA A 11 13.22 5.34 4.25
C ALA A 11 13.02 5.74 2.79
N THR A 12 12.74 4.77 1.91
CA THR A 12 12.50 5.10 0.50
C THR A 12 11.19 5.84 0.27
N ALA A 13 10.12 5.51 1.01
CA ALA A 13 8.86 6.24 0.90
C ALA A 13 8.99 7.71 1.35
N LEU A 14 9.91 8.01 2.28
CA LEU A 14 10.23 9.37 2.69
C LEU A 14 11.06 10.13 1.65
N GLU A 15 12.08 9.49 1.07
CA GLU A 15 12.95 10.13 0.06
C GLU A 15 12.23 10.37 -1.28
N THR A 16 11.40 9.42 -1.71
CA THR A 16 10.67 9.50 -2.97
C THR A 16 9.30 8.83 -2.82
N PRO A 17 8.27 9.58 -2.41
CA PRO A 17 6.95 9.03 -2.14
C PRO A 17 6.35 8.31 -3.36
N PRO A 18 6.15 6.98 -3.30
CA PRO A 18 5.55 6.24 -4.41
C PRO A 18 4.03 6.47 -4.46
N TYR A 19 3.43 6.42 -5.66
CA TYR A 19 1.96 6.41 -5.78
C TYR A 19 1.33 5.10 -5.27
N LEU A 20 2.08 3.98 -5.30
CA LEU A 20 1.58 2.65 -4.96
C LEU A 20 2.60 1.90 -4.10
N ILE A 21 2.13 1.36 -2.97
CA ILE A 21 2.84 0.41 -2.12
C ILE A 21 2.04 -0.88 -2.08
N ILE A 22 2.70 -1.99 -2.44
CA ILE A 22 2.15 -3.34 -2.32
C ILE A 22 2.90 -4.05 -1.19
N LEU A 23 2.22 -4.29 -0.08
CA LEU A 23 2.77 -5.07 1.02
C LEU A 23 2.54 -6.56 0.75
N ALA A 24 3.60 -7.31 0.50
CA ALA A 24 3.53 -8.74 0.23
C ALA A 24 3.79 -9.56 1.50
N GLY A 25 2.97 -10.58 1.73
CA GLY A 25 3.08 -11.46 2.90
C GLY A 25 1.81 -11.47 3.75
N SER A 26 1.92 -11.97 4.97
CA SER A 26 0.81 -12.00 5.93
C SER A 26 0.86 -10.77 6.82
N HIS A 27 -0.30 -10.16 7.07
CA HIS A 27 -0.43 -9.05 8.02
C HIS A 27 0.19 -9.38 9.38
N GLN A 28 0.01 -10.63 9.85
CA GLN A 28 0.55 -11.12 11.13
C GLN A 28 2.09 -11.09 11.21
N THR A 29 2.78 -11.00 10.08
CA THR A 29 4.25 -10.94 10.01
C THR A 29 4.79 -9.53 9.89
N TRP A 30 3.93 -8.55 9.63
CA TRP A 30 4.33 -7.16 9.55
C TRP A 30 4.27 -6.52 10.94
N PRO A 31 5.13 -5.54 11.23
CA PRO A 31 4.97 -4.74 12.44
C PRO A 31 3.64 -4.00 12.43
N GLU A 32 2.90 -4.02 13.54
CA GLU A 32 1.58 -3.37 13.67
C GLU A 32 1.60 -1.88 13.30
N HIS A 33 2.73 -1.20 13.53
CA HIS A 33 2.90 0.21 13.24
C HIS A 33 3.21 0.52 11.76
N LEU A 34 3.54 -0.49 10.93
CA LEU A 34 3.99 -0.26 9.55
C LEU A 34 2.98 0.53 8.73
N VAL A 35 1.71 0.12 8.75
CA VAL A 35 0.66 0.77 7.96
C VAL A 35 0.42 2.20 8.47
N ASN A 36 0.45 2.38 9.79
CA ASN A 36 0.31 3.69 10.42
C ASN A 36 1.45 4.64 10.04
N ASP A 37 2.70 4.15 10.03
CA ASP A 37 3.86 4.95 9.62
C ASP A 37 3.79 5.33 8.15
N LEU A 38 3.42 4.39 7.26
CA LEU A 38 3.22 4.69 5.85
C LEU A 38 2.08 5.70 5.62
N ARG A 39 1.00 5.62 6.41
CA ARG A 39 -0.10 6.60 6.36
C ARG A 39 0.30 7.96 6.90
N ARG A 40 1.22 8.04 7.85
CA ARG A 40 1.79 9.31 8.30
C ARG A 40 2.59 10.01 7.21
N ILE A 41 3.30 9.26 6.37
CA ILE A 41 3.99 9.80 5.18
C ILE A 41 2.97 10.34 4.15
N ASN A 42 1.83 9.68 4.03
CA ASN A 42 0.76 9.98 3.08
C ASN A 42 0.03 11.33 3.32
N GLN A 43 0.27 12.02 4.45
CA GLN A 43 -0.44 13.27 4.78
C GLN A 43 -0.25 14.40 3.75
N GLN A 44 0.76 14.31 2.87
CA GLN A 44 1.03 15.30 1.82
C GLN A 44 0.70 14.84 0.40
N CYS A 45 0.61 13.52 0.14
CA CYS A 45 0.45 12.96 -1.20
C CYS A 45 -0.24 11.60 -1.12
N SER A 46 -1.39 11.42 -1.79
CA SER A 46 -2.21 10.19 -1.78
C SER A 46 -1.44 8.95 -2.27
N ILE A 47 -0.68 8.31 -1.38
CA ILE A 47 -0.11 6.98 -1.57
C ILE A 47 -1.24 5.95 -1.47
N THR A 48 -1.34 5.09 -2.47
CA THR A 48 -2.22 3.93 -2.45
C THR A 48 -1.49 2.76 -1.77
N ILE A 49 -2.04 2.22 -0.68
CA ILE A 49 -1.45 1.10 0.06
C ILE A 49 -2.35 -0.12 -0.06
N VAL A 50 -1.84 -1.19 -0.66
CA VAL A 50 -2.57 -2.45 -0.81
C VAL A 50 -1.81 -3.62 -0.19
N ALA A 51 -2.54 -4.57 0.38
CA ALA A 51 -1.99 -5.82 0.86
C ALA A 51 -2.09 -6.91 -0.22
N LEU A 52 -1.03 -7.69 -0.41
CA LEU A 52 -0.98 -8.86 -1.30
C LEU A 52 -0.86 -10.14 -0.47
N THR A 53 -1.94 -10.92 -0.43
CA THR A 53 -2.08 -12.12 0.38
C THR A 53 -2.08 -13.41 -0.45
N ASP A 54 -1.71 -14.52 0.17
CA ASP A 54 -1.69 -15.86 -0.46
C ASP A 54 -3.07 -16.55 -0.47
N CYS A 55 -4.02 -16.11 0.37
CA CYS A 55 -5.32 -16.76 0.58
C CYS A 55 -6.50 -15.87 0.15
N ASN A 56 -7.62 -16.50 -0.28
CA ASN A 56 -8.88 -15.90 -0.77
C ASN A 56 -9.63 -14.96 0.19
N ALA A 57 -9.10 -14.71 1.38
CA ALA A 57 -9.62 -13.70 2.29
C ALA A 57 -8.44 -13.18 3.10
N PRO A 58 -8.36 -11.87 3.36
CA PRO A 58 -7.37 -11.39 4.28
C PRO A 58 -7.74 -11.90 5.68
N SER A 59 -6.81 -12.58 6.35
CA SER A 59 -7.05 -13.36 7.57
C SER A 59 -7.15 -12.49 8.84
N TRP A 60 -7.67 -11.27 8.71
CA TRP A 60 -7.95 -10.41 9.84
C TRP A 60 -8.87 -11.16 10.80
N LEU A 61 -8.58 -11.09 12.09
CA LEU A 61 -9.58 -11.48 13.07
C LEU A 61 -10.80 -10.55 12.86
N PRO A 62 -12.05 -11.03 12.96
CA PRO A 62 -13.25 -10.21 12.77
C PRO A 62 -13.35 -8.94 13.66
N GLN A 63 -12.41 -8.78 14.60
CA GLN A 63 -12.29 -7.66 15.53
C GLN A 63 -11.28 -6.59 15.08
N GLU A 64 -10.46 -6.85 14.04
CA GLU A 64 -9.53 -5.86 13.48
C GLU A 64 -10.24 -5.07 12.37
N GLU A 65 -10.57 -3.79 12.64
CA GLU A 65 -10.92 -2.84 11.59
C GLU A 65 -9.75 -2.75 10.59
N ASN A 66 -10.06 -2.52 9.31
CA ASN A 66 -9.04 -2.31 8.27
C ASN A 66 -8.02 -1.26 8.76
N PRO A 67 -6.73 -1.60 8.97
CA PRO A 67 -5.75 -0.72 9.62
C PRO A 67 -5.23 0.37 8.68
N GLY A 68 -6.03 0.74 7.68
CA GLY A 68 -5.69 1.74 6.69
C GLY A 68 -5.09 1.17 5.42
N PHE A 69 -5.59 0.07 4.87
CA PHE A 69 -5.37 -0.32 3.47
C PHE A 69 -6.41 0.32 2.55
N ASP A 70 -5.99 0.73 1.35
CA ASP A 70 -6.89 1.16 0.27
C ASP A 70 -7.50 -0.04 -0.48
N GLY A 71 -6.90 -1.22 -0.35
CA GLY A 71 -7.39 -2.41 -1.03
C GLY A 71 -6.57 -3.67 -0.74
N PHE A 72 -7.07 -4.78 -1.25
CA PHE A 72 -6.50 -6.11 -1.06
C PHE A 72 -6.36 -6.80 -2.40
N LEU A 73 -5.26 -7.53 -2.55
CA LEU A 73 -4.95 -8.36 -3.70
C LEU A 73 -4.67 -9.77 -3.21
N VAL A 74 -5.10 -10.75 -4.01
CA VAL A 74 -4.86 -12.17 -3.74
C VAL A 74 -4.01 -12.74 -4.86
N LYS A 75 -3.02 -13.57 -4.52
CA LYS A 75 -2.23 -14.30 -5.52
C LYS A 75 -3.05 -15.42 -6.17
N PRO A 76 -2.80 -15.77 -7.45
CA PRO A 76 -1.86 -15.11 -8.37
C PRO A 76 -2.42 -13.79 -8.91
N LEU A 77 -1.53 -12.81 -9.10
CA LEU A 77 -1.90 -11.51 -9.66
C LEU A 77 -2.06 -11.60 -11.17
N ASN A 78 -3.22 -11.18 -11.67
CA ASN A 78 -3.42 -10.95 -13.09
C ASN A 78 -2.69 -9.67 -13.52
N GLY A 79 -1.96 -9.72 -14.64
CA GLY A 79 -1.27 -8.57 -15.22
C GLY A 79 -2.21 -7.39 -15.47
N ASP A 80 -3.42 -7.62 -15.95
CA ASP A 80 -4.41 -6.56 -16.21
C ASP A 80 -4.85 -5.85 -14.93
N VAL A 81 -4.98 -6.62 -13.83
CA VAL A 81 -5.30 -6.07 -12.50
C VAL A 81 -4.15 -5.20 -12.01
N MET A 82 -2.90 -5.63 -12.21
CA MET A 82 -1.73 -4.85 -11.84
C MET A 82 -1.64 -3.54 -12.64
N VAL A 83 -1.86 -3.60 -13.96
CA VAL A 83 -1.88 -2.42 -14.83
C VAL A 83 -2.96 -1.43 -14.37
N SER A 84 -4.18 -1.92 -14.14
CA SER A 84 -5.30 -1.09 -13.69
C SER A 84 -5.04 -0.44 -12.34
N LEU A 85 -4.41 -1.17 -11.41
CA LEU A 85 -4.06 -0.66 -10.09
C LEU A 85 -2.99 0.44 -10.17
N VAL A 86 -1.94 0.22 -10.96
CA VAL A 86 -0.86 1.20 -11.18
C VAL A 86 -1.43 2.48 -11.79
N GLN A 87 -2.27 2.37 -12.82
CA GLN A 87 -2.90 3.51 -13.47
C GLN A 87 -3.81 4.29 -12.50
N SER A 88 -4.58 3.56 -11.69
CA SER A 88 -5.50 4.16 -10.71
C SER A 88 -4.75 4.88 -9.59
N ALA A 89 -3.68 4.28 -9.05
CA ALA A 89 -2.84 4.88 -8.03
C ALA A 89 -2.13 6.14 -8.53
N TRP A 90 -1.61 6.09 -9.77
CA TRP A 90 -1.00 7.25 -10.41
C TRP A 90 -2.01 8.38 -10.63
N ALA A 91 -3.19 8.08 -11.18
CA ALA A 91 -4.23 9.07 -11.42
C ALA A 91 -4.68 9.75 -10.11
N ARG A 92 -4.82 8.97 -9.03
CA ARG A 92 -5.14 9.49 -7.70
C ARG A 92 -4.07 10.45 -7.18
N GLN A 93 -2.78 10.08 -7.29
CA GLN A 93 -1.69 10.95 -6.85
C GLN A 93 -1.65 12.25 -7.67
N ALA A 94 -1.75 12.16 -9.01
CA ALA A 94 -1.75 13.32 -9.90
C ALA A 94 -2.90 14.29 -9.61
N CYS A 95 -4.09 13.76 -9.29
CA CYS A 95 -5.25 14.56 -8.91
C CYS A 95 -5.00 15.34 -7.62
N CYS A 96 -4.43 14.71 -6.59
CA CYS A 96 -4.09 15.39 -5.34
C CYS A 96 -3.02 16.46 -5.51
N SER A 97 -2.01 16.23 -6.36
CA SER A 97 -0.98 17.24 -6.66
C SER A 97 -1.55 18.46 -7.39
N THR A 98 -2.61 18.28 -8.19
CA THR A 98 -3.26 19.37 -8.93
C THR A 98 -4.20 20.21 -8.05
N MET A 99 -4.75 19.65 -6.98
CA MET A 99 -5.61 20.37 -6.03
C MET A 99 -4.84 21.15 -4.94
N LEU A 100 -3.57 20.83 -4.73
CA LEU A 100 -2.66 21.52 -3.79
C LEU A 100 -1.79 22.59 -4.48
N GLY A 101 -1.91 22.73 -5.80
CA GLY A 101 -1.18 23.70 -6.63
C GLY A 101 -1.99 24.94 -6.94
#